data_AF-A0A453T5Z4-F1
#
_entry.id   AF-A0A453T5Z4-F1
#
_cell.length_a   1.000
_cell.length_b   1.000
_cell.length_c   1.000
_cell.angle_alpha   90.00
_cell.angle_beta   90.00
_cell.angle_gamma   90.00
#
_symmetry.space_group_name_H-M   'P 1'
#
loop_
_entity.id
_entity.type
_entity.pdbx_description
1 polymer ?
#
loop_
_entity_poly.entity_id
_entity_poly.type
_entity_poly.pdbx_seq_one_letter_code
_entity_poly.pdbx_strand_id
1 'polypeptide(L)' 'ALQIVGPVNSSYNFFIEGELEDLCRSCGLVNYSSKVQRSFIMFSRQKP' A
#
# COMPACT_ATOMS: atom_id res chain seq x y z
N ALA A 1 19.62 9.94 9.38
CA ALA A 1 19.79 8.95 8.31
C ALA A 1 18.89 9.35 7.16
N LEU A 2 19.46 9.73 6.02
CA LEU A 2 18.71 10.13 4.83
C LEU A 2 18.49 8.85 4.00
N GLN A 3 17.26 8.34 3.97
CA GLN A 3 16.94 7.21 3.10
C GLN A 3 16.86 7.75 1.67
N ILE A 4 17.92 7.55 0.89
CA ILE A 4 17.89 7.74 -0.56
C ILE A 4 17.02 6.60 -1.10
N VAL A 5 15.75 6.90 -1.37
CA VAL A 5 14.90 6.00 -2.15
C VAL A 5 15.53 5.95 -3.54
N GLY A 6 15.94 4.75 -3.97
CA GLY A 6 16.59 4.51 -5.26
C GLY A 6 15.75 4.98 -6.46
N PRO A 7 16.24 4.82 -7.71
CA PRO A 7 15.48 5.26 -8.89
C PRO A 7 14.06 4.73 -8.78
N VAL A 8 13.08 5.64 -8.79
CA VAL A 8 11.67 5.30 -8.87
C VAL A 8 11.50 4.61 -10.21
N ASN A 9 11.64 3.30 -10.20
CA ASN A 9 11.26 2.47 -11.32
C ASN A 9 9.78 2.82 -11.54
N SER A 10 9.48 3.50 -12.63
CA SER A 10 8.11 3.86 -13.01
C SER A 10 7.37 2.61 -13.52
N SER A 11 7.50 1.52 -12.77
CA SER A 11 6.73 0.30 -12.93
C SER A 11 5.34 0.64 -12.43
N TYR A 12 4.40 0.80 -13.37
CA TYR A 12 2.98 0.90 -13.05
C TYR A 12 2.54 -0.44 -12.46
N ASN A 13 2.78 -0.59 -11.16
CA ASN A 13 2.35 -1.76 -10.40
C ASN A 13 0.90 -1.51 -10.01
N PHE A 14 -0.01 -2.16 -10.73
CA PHE A 14 -1.41 -2.22 -10.35
C PHE A 14 -1.53 -3.25 -9.23
N PHE A 15 -1.86 -2.78 -8.03
CA PHE A 15 -2.17 -3.65 -6.92
C PHE A 15 -3.63 -4.04 -6.97
N ILE A 16 -3.92 -5.33 -6.72
CA ILE A 16 -5.26 -5.75 -6.31
C ILE A 16 -5.41 -5.56 -4.79
N GLU A 17 -6.65 -5.55 -4.31
CA GLU A 17 -6.97 -5.28 -2.90
C GLU A 17 -6.21 -6.19 -1.92
N GLY A 18 -6.15 -7.49 -2.20
CA GLY A 18 -5.46 -8.47 -1.33
C GLY A 18 -3.95 -8.23 -1.25
N GLU A 19 -3.28 -7.94 -2.36
CA GLU A 19 -1.85 -7.63 -2.37
C GLU A 19 -1.54 -6.37 -1.55
N LEU A 20 -2.44 -5.39 -1.61
CA LEU A 20 -2.30 -4.17 -0.84
C LEU A 20 -2.46 -4.45 0.65
N GLU A 21 -3.45 -5.24 1.08
CA GLU A 21 -3.62 -5.64 2.48
C GLU A 21 -2.39 -6.40 3.02
N ASP A 22 -1.92 -7.40 2.28
CA ASP A 22 -0.77 -8.22 2.67
C ASP A 22 0.48 -7.34 2.82
N LEU A 23 0.70 -6.39 1.91
CA LEU A 23 1.76 -5.41 2.02
C LEU A 23 1.63 -4.59 3.32
N CYS A 24 0.44 -4.09 3.65
CA CYS A 24 0.22 -3.33 4.89
C CYS A 24 0.55 -4.14 6.14
N ARG A 25 0.11 -5.40 6.16
CA ARG A 25 0.35 -6.32 7.27
C ARG A 25 1.83 -6.65 7.41
N SER A 26 2.53 -6.84 6.28
CA SER A 26 3.99 -7.04 6.27
C SER A 26 4.75 -5.86 6.88
N CYS A 27 4.20 -4.64 6.77
CA CYS A 27 4.75 -3.43 7.39
C CYS A 27 4.34 -3.24 8.86
N GLY A 28 3.60 -4.18 9.46
CA GLY A 28 3.11 -4.10 10.84
C GLY A 28 2.00 -3.07 11.06
N LEU A 29 1.32 -2.63 9.99
CA LEU A 29 0.20 -1.71 10.09
C LEU A 29 -1.07 -2.47 10.46
N VAL A 30 -1.91 -1.84 11.29
CA VAL A 30 -3.14 -2.43 11.82
C VAL A 30 -4.38 -1.66 11.34
N ASN A 31 -5.56 -2.22 11.60
CA ASN A 31 -6.86 -1.62 11.26
C ASN A 31 -6.97 -1.28 9.76
N TYR A 32 -6.55 -2.21 8.90
CA TYR A 32 -6.67 -2.05 7.45
C TYR A 32 -8.14 -2.00 7.04
N SER A 33 -8.49 -1.01 6.22
CA SER A 33 -9.78 -0.93 5.55
C SER A 33 -9.59 -0.39 4.14
N SER A 34 -10.45 -0.84 3.23
CA SER A 34 -10.33 -0.59 1.80
C SER A 34 -11.72 -0.37 1.19
N LYS A 35 -11.77 0.48 0.16
CA LYS A 35 -12.91 0.69 -0.71
C LYS A 35 -12.43 0.82 -2.15
N VAL A 36 -12.83 -0.14 -2.97
CA VAL A 36 -12.63 -0.07 -4.42
C VAL A 36 -13.68 0.86 -5.03
N GLN A 37 -13.25 1.87 -5.77
CA GLN A 37 -14.10 2.73 -6.59
C GLN A 37 -13.57 2.72 -8.02
N ARG A 38 -14.27 1.98 -8.90
CA ARG A 38 -13.84 1.74 -10.28
C ARG A 38 -12.42 1.15 -10.30
N SER A 39 -11.48 1.84 -10.95
CA SER A 39 -10.07 1.44 -11.05
C SER A 39 -9.19 1.97 -9.90
N PHE A 40 -9.78 2.57 -8.85
CA PHE A 40 -9.05 3.12 -7.72
C PHE A 40 -9.34 2.34 -6.44
N ILE A 41 -8.32 2.11 -5.64
CA ILE A 41 -8.43 1.54 -4.29
C ILE A 41 -8.13 2.66 -3.30
N MET A 42 -9.14 3.08 -2.53
CA MET A 42 -8.96 3.96 -1.37
C MET A 42 -8.81 3.10 -0.14
N PHE A 43 -7.72 3.24 0.61
CA PHE A 43 -7.49 2.47 1.83
C PHE A 43 -7.10 3.37 3.00
N SER A 44 -7.33 2.89 4.22
CA SER A 44 -6.81 3.50 5.45
C SER A 44 -6.18 2.44 6.33
N ARG A 45 -5.22 2.86 7.16
CA ARG A 45 -4.46 1.99 8.07
C ARG A 45 -3.81 2.83 9.15
N GLN A 46 -3.51 2.19 10.27
CA GLN A 46 -2.96 2.83 11.45
C GLN A 46 -1.62 2.20 11.79
N LYS A 47 -0.66 3.04 12.16
CA LYS A 47 0.51 2.54 12.88
C LYS A 47 0.03 2.18 14.30
N PRO A 48 0.33 0.98 14.81
CA PRO A 48 0.00 0.62 16.19
C PRO A 48 0.64 1.58 17.20
#